data_AF-A0A536ZQN0-F1
#
_entry.id   AF-A0A536ZQN0-F1
#
_cell.length_a   1.000
_cell.length_b   1.000
_cell.length_c   1.000
_cell.angle_alpha   90.00
_cell.angle_beta   90.00
_cell.angle_gamma   90.00
#
_symmetry.space_group_name_H-M   'P 1'
#
loop_
_entity.id
_entity.type
_entity.pdbx_description
1 polymer ?
#
loop_
_entity_poly.entity_id
_entity_poly.type
_entity_poly.pdbx_seq_one_letter_code
_entity_poly.pdbx_strand_id
1 'polypeptide(L)'
;MTENFTAVDRALKERNLAPVSVAAFKDRAKPEVEAGVKEVLKGDPQVIILTTLYKATSDFIKMARKAGSSAQMVSNSFPGSTPLAKELGKDGAGVVVAQVVPSPFGAGAILIVPEYRTAIEKLLGRPEYSFTSLEAFIAAKVTVEAIRSIACRTTTSAATS
;
A
#
# COMPACT_ATOMS: atom_id res chain seq x y z
N MET A 1 3.91 17.01 -9.06
CA MET A 1 3.06 15.80 -9.09
C MET A 1 3.89 14.60 -8.67
N THR A 2 3.28 13.59 -8.04
CA THR A 2 4.00 12.41 -7.54
C THR A 2 4.13 11.32 -8.62
N GLU A 3 5.10 10.42 -8.50
CA GLU A 3 5.24 9.26 -9.38
C GLU A 3 3.98 8.38 -9.36
N ASN A 4 3.38 8.20 -8.17
CA ASN A 4 2.11 7.46 -8.01
C ASN A 4 0.97 8.05 -8.86
N PHE A 5 0.80 9.38 -8.87
CA PHE A 5 -0.20 10.02 -9.73
C PHE A 5 0.10 9.78 -11.22
N THR A 6 1.37 9.88 -11.61
CA THR A 6 1.79 9.69 -13.01
C THR A 6 1.48 8.26 -13.48
N ALA A 7 1.64 7.26 -12.62
CA ALA A 7 1.26 5.88 -12.91
C ALA A 7 -0.26 5.73 -13.11
N VAL A 8 -1.07 6.38 -12.28
CA VAL A 8 -2.54 6.38 -12.41
C VAL A 8 -2.97 7.07 -13.70
N ASP A 9 -2.45 8.26 -13.99
CA ASP A 9 -2.76 9.02 -15.20
C ASP A 9 -2.41 8.24 -16.48
N ARG A 10 -1.25 7.58 -16.50
CA ARG A 10 -0.85 6.68 -17.59
C ARG A 10 -1.83 5.52 -17.76
N ALA A 11 -2.18 4.83 -16.68
CA ALA A 11 -3.09 3.69 -16.73
C ALA A 11 -4.50 4.08 -17.19
N LEU A 12 -4.97 5.29 -16.85
CA LEU A 12 -6.23 5.84 -17.36
C LEU A 12 -6.14 6.11 -18.86
N LYS A 13 -5.07 6.77 -19.33
CA LYS A 13 -4.86 7.07 -20.75
C LYS A 13 -4.80 5.81 -21.62
N GLU A 14 -4.12 4.76 -21.16
CA GLU A 14 -4.08 3.46 -21.84
C GLU A 14 -5.47 2.82 -22.01
N ARG A 15 -6.44 3.23 -21.20
CA ARG A 15 -7.84 2.77 -21.25
C ARG A 15 -8.78 3.79 -21.88
N ASN A 16 -8.25 4.84 -22.50
CA ASN A 16 -9.02 5.97 -23.05
C ASN A 16 -9.89 6.67 -22.01
N LEU A 17 -9.43 6.73 -20.75
CA LEU A 17 -10.10 7.42 -19.66
C LEU A 17 -9.30 8.68 -19.26
N ALA A 18 -10.00 9.63 -18.66
CA ALA A 18 -9.42 10.81 -18.03
C ALA A 18 -10.02 11.01 -16.63
N PRO A 19 -9.26 11.56 -15.68
CA PRO A 19 -9.81 11.90 -14.37
C PRO A 19 -10.83 13.04 -14.51
N VAL A 20 -11.99 12.88 -13.87
CA VAL A 20 -13.05 13.92 -13.83
C VAL A 20 -12.69 15.10 -12.94
N SER A 21 -11.78 14.89 -11.98
CA SER A 21 -11.23 15.91 -11.09
C SER A 21 -9.88 15.42 -10.54
N VAL A 22 -9.00 16.36 -10.19
CA VAL A 22 -7.69 16.06 -9.60
C VAL A 22 -7.36 17.11 -8.55
N ALA A 23 -6.98 16.66 -7.36
CA ALA A 23 -6.37 17.51 -6.33
C ALA A 23 -4.93 17.06 -6.07
N ALA A 24 -4.00 18.01 -6.11
CA ALA A 24 -2.60 17.78 -5.76
C ALA A 24 -2.21 18.63 -4.55
N PHE A 25 -1.69 17.98 -3.51
CA PHE A 25 -1.18 18.69 -2.33
C PHE A 25 0.26 19.14 -2.57
N LYS A 26 0.52 20.44 -2.35
CA LYS A 26 1.87 21.02 -2.48
C LYS A 26 2.81 20.56 -1.37
N ASP A 27 2.30 20.54 -0.13
CA ASP A 27 3.00 20.02 1.03
C ASP A 27 2.50 18.60 1.35
N ARG A 28 3.42 17.63 1.32
CA ARG A 28 3.10 16.23 1.66
C ARG A 28 2.95 16.00 3.16
N ALA A 29 3.62 16.80 4.00
CA ALA A 29 3.57 16.71 5.45
C ALA A 29 2.36 17.46 6.03
N LYS A 30 1.95 18.56 5.39
CA LYS A 30 0.78 19.36 5.77
C LYS A 30 -0.18 19.57 4.59
N PRO A 31 -0.86 18.50 4.13
CA PRO A 31 -1.78 18.62 3.01
C PRO A 31 -3.04 19.42 3.38
N GLU A 32 -3.46 20.30 2.48
CA GLU A 32 -4.73 21.04 2.57
C GLU A 32 -5.91 20.13 2.18
N VAL A 33 -6.20 19.14 3.04
CA VAL A 33 -7.15 18.06 2.72
C VAL A 33 -8.56 18.58 2.41
N GLU A 34 -9.06 19.57 3.16
CA GLU A 34 -10.41 20.10 2.95
C GLU A 34 -10.59 20.72 1.56
N ALA A 35 -9.61 21.51 1.11
CA ALA A 35 -9.62 22.08 -0.23
C ALA A 35 -9.57 20.99 -1.30
N GLY A 36 -8.75 19.95 -1.09
CA GLY A 36 -8.69 18.79 -1.98
C GLY A 36 -10.00 18.01 -2.07
N VAL A 37 -10.70 17.83 -0.94
CA VAL A 37 -12.02 17.17 -0.92
C VAL A 37 -13.02 17.97 -1.75
N LYS A 38 -13.10 19.28 -1.53
CA LYS A 38 -14.00 20.16 -2.30
C LYS A 38 -13.69 20.09 -3.80
N GLU A 39 -12.42 20.10 -4.18
CA GLU A 39 -12.04 20.06 -5.59
C GLU A 39 -12.35 18.72 -6.24
N VAL A 40 -12.06 17.61 -5.56
CA VAL A 40 -12.34 16.27 -6.10
C VAL A 40 -13.84 16.03 -6.24
N LEU A 41 -14.63 16.39 -5.23
CA LEU A 41 -16.07 16.13 -5.23
C LEU A 41 -16.86 16.97 -6.24
N LYS A 42 -16.34 18.12 -6.70
CA LYS A 42 -16.95 18.88 -7.81
C LYS A 42 -17.08 18.08 -9.11
N GLY A 43 -16.18 17.12 -9.32
CA GLY A 43 -16.17 16.28 -10.52
C GLY A 43 -17.14 15.09 -10.45
N ASP A 44 -17.91 14.95 -9.37
CA ASP A 44 -18.82 13.81 -9.10
C ASP A 44 -18.20 12.43 -9.42
N PRO A 45 -17.02 12.10 -8.84
CA PRO A 45 -16.31 10.88 -9.19
C PRO A 45 -17.01 9.63 -8.63
N GLN A 46 -17.11 8.58 -9.47
CA GLN A 46 -17.55 7.26 -9.02
C GLN A 46 -16.46 6.51 -8.22
N VAL A 47 -15.19 6.81 -8.48
CA VAL A 47 -14.02 6.20 -7.84
C VAL A 47 -13.00 7.30 -7.52
N ILE A 48 -12.45 7.28 -6.31
CA ILE A 48 -11.38 8.18 -5.88
C ILE A 48 -10.14 7.35 -5.57
N ILE A 49 -9.05 7.62 -6.30
CA ILE A 49 -7.75 6.96 -6.13
C ILE A 49 -6.84 7.86 -5.30
N LEU A 50 -6.52 7.40 -4.09
CA LEU A 50 -5.71 8.11 -3.10
C LEU A 50 -4.25 7.63 -3.21
N THR A 51 -3.34 8.60 -3.36
CA THR A 51 -1.89 8.35 -3.53
C THR A 51 -1.04 9.11 -2.50
N THR A 52 -1.63 9.42 -1.35
CA THR A 52 -1.05 10.27 -0.29
C THR A 52 -0.73 9.45 0.96
N LEU A 53 -0.05 10.03 1.96
CA LEU A 53 0.27 9.34 3.22
C LEU A 53 -1.00 8.93 3.99
N TYR A 54 -0.88 7.97 4.91
CA TYR A 54 -2.05 7.34 5.54
C TYR A 54 -2.95 8.35 6.26
N LYS A 55 -2.37 9.36 6.91
CA LYS A 55 -3.13 10.39 7.63
C LYS A 55 -3.91 11.30 6.70
N ALA A 56 -3.30 11.72 5.59
CA ALA A 56 -3.95 12.52 4.57
C ALA A 56 -5.07 11.73 3.89
N THR A 57 -4.80 10.47 3.59
CA THR A 57 -5.76 9.51 3.01
C THR A 57 -6.96 9.31 3.95
N SER A 58 -6.71 9.08 5.24
CA SER A 58 -7.79 8.87 6.22
C SER A 58 -8.63 10.11 6.44
N ASP A 59 -8.00 11.28 6.54
CA ASP A 59 -8.70 12.55 6.72
C ASP A 59 -9.56 12.86 5.50
N PHE A 60 -9.04 12.63 4.29
CA PHE A 60 -9.78 12.78 3.05
C PHE A 60 -11.02 11.88 3.03
N ILE A 61 -10.86 10.58 3.31
CA ILE A 61 -11.96 9.62 3.30
C ILE A 61 -13.05 10.02 4.30
N LYS A 62 -12.67 10.38 5.54
CA LYS A 62 -13.61 10.82 6.57
C LYS A 62 -14.38 12.06 6.14
N MET A 63 -13.68 13.07 5.60
CA MET A 63 -14.30 14.31 5.12
C MET A 63 -15.21 14.09 3.91
N ALA A 64 -14.77 13.29 2.92
CA ALA A 64 -15.55 12.99 1.72
C ALA A 64 -16.84 12.24 2.07
N ARG A 65 -16.77 11.25 2.97
CA ARG A 65 -17.96 10.54 3.47
C ARG A 65 -18.90 11.46 4.24
N LYS A 66 -18.37 12.33 5.09
CA LYS A 66 -19.16 13.34 5.82
C LYS A 66 -19.86 14.32 4.87
N ALA A 67 -19.24 14.61 3.72
CA ALA A 67 -19.83 15.41 2.64
C ALA A 67 -20.85 14.66 1.78
N GLY A 68 -21.17 13.40 2.10
CA GLY A 68 -22.17 12.59 1.41
C GLY A 68 -21.65 11.85 0.17
N SER A 69 -20.34 11.81 -0.06
CA SER A 69 -19.77 11.07 -1.19
C SER A 69 -20.02 9.56 -1.05
N SER A 70 -20.54 8.97 -2.12
CA SER A 70 -20.71 7.51 -2.30
C SER A 70 -19.60 6.88 -3.13
N ALA A 71 -18.57 7.64 -3.50
CA ALA A 71 -17.50 7.17 -4.36
C ALA A 71 -16.73 6.00 -3.74
N GLN A 72 -16.33 5.05 -4.58
CA GLN A 72 -15.44 3.96 -4.16
C GLN A 72 -14.05 4.53 -3.84
N MET A 73 -13.62 4.37 -2.59
CA MET A 73 -12.31 4.83 -2.14
C MET A 73 -11.28 3.73 -2.39
N VAL A 74 -10.21 4.05 -3.12
CA VAL A 74 -9.12 3.13 -3.45
C VAL A 74 -7.79 3.77 -3.08
N SER A 75 -6.88 3.01 -2.47
CA SER A 75 -5.50 3.44 -2.18
C SER A 75 -4.49 2.45 -2.77
N ASN A 76 -3.28 2.91 -3.06
CA ASN A 76 -2.14 2.02 -3.29
C ASN A 76 -1.54 1.54 -1.95
N SER A 77 -0.54 0.66 -2.02
CA SER A 77 0.14 0.07 -0.86
C SER A 77 1.02 1.07 -0.08
N PHE A 78 1.46 2.15 -0.74
CA PHE A 78 2.43 3.12 -0.21
C PHE A 78 2.15 3.62 1.22
N PRO A 79 0.90 3.94 1.62
CA PRO A 79 0.63 4.47 2.95
C PRO A 79 0.71 3.41 4.06
N GLY A 80 0.70 2.13 3.68
CA GLY A 80 0.52 1.01 4.58
C GLY A 80 -0.96 0.79 4.92
N SER A 81 -1.49 -0.37 4.54
CA SER A 81 -2.90 -0.71 4.71
C SER A 81 -3.28 -0.94 6.17
N THR A 82 -2.35 -1.45 6.98
CA THR A 82 -2.58 -1.67 8.42
C THR A 82 -2.66 -0.34 9.20
N PRO A 83 -1.70 0.61 9.07
CA PRO A 83 -1.85 1.95 9.64
C PRO A 83 -3.10 2.69 9.15
N LEU A 84 -3.40 2.61 7.85
CA LEU A 84 -4.59 3.25 7.28
C LEU A 84 -5.88 2.69 7.88
N ALA A 85 -6.00 1.36 7.97
CA ALA A 85 -7.17 0.72 8.57
C ALA A 85 -7.35 1.11 10.04
N LYS A 86 -6.25 1.16 10.81
CA LYS A 86 -6.27 1.60 12.20
C LYS A 86 -6.74 3.05 12.35
N GLU A 87 -6.23 3.94 11.50
CA GLU A 87 -6.58 5.37 11.51
C GLU A 87 -8.04 5.62 11.09
N LEU A 88 -8.56 4.84 10.13
CA LEU A 88 -9.93 4.93 9.65
C LEU A 88 -10.96 4.33 10.61
N GLY A 89 -10.60 3.27 11.35
CA GLY A 89 -11.55 2.55 12.19
C GLY A 89 -12.78 2.11 11.39
N LYS A 90 -13.98 2.44 11.89
CA LYS A 90 -15.26 2.13 11.20
C LYS A 90 -15.38 2.75 9.81
N ASP A 91 -14.72 3.87 9.56
CA ASP A 91 -14.75 4.56 8.27
C ASP A 91 -13.85 3.86 7.23
N GLY A 92 -13.16 2.77 7.61
CA GLY A 92 -12.38 1.94 6.70
C GLY A 92 -13.20 0.91 5.93
N ALA A 93 -14.44 0.64 6.36
CA ALA A 93 -15.30 -0.34 5.69
C ALA A 93 -15.49 0.03 4.21
N GLY A 94 -15.22 -0.92 3.31
CA GLY A 94 -15.33 -0.74 1.86
C GLY A 94 -14.15 -0.01 1.19
N VAL A 95 -13.14 0.46 1.94
CA VAL A 95 -11.92 1.01 1.33
C VAL A 95 -11.09 -0.12 0.73
N VAL A 96 -10.75 -0.02 -0.54
CA VAL A 96 -9.92 -1.00 -1.25
C VAL A 96 -8.47 -0.51 -1.25
N VAL A 97 -7.52 -1.40 -0.96
CA VAL A 97 -6.10 -1.06 -1.00
C VAL A 97 -5.37 -2.09 -1.87
N ALA A 98 -4.75 -1.64 -2.95
CA ALA A 98 -3.89 -2.50 -3.77
C ALA A 98 -2.64 -2.91 -2.99
N GLN A 99 -2.46 -4.21 -2.75
CA GLN A 99 -1.32 -4.76 -2.01
C GLN A 99 -0.25 -5.31 -2.95
N VAL A 100 1.02 -5.19 -2.53
CA VAL A 100 2.18 -5.79 -3.23
C VAL A 100 2.60 -7.13 -2.63
N VAL A 101 2.02 -7.51 -1.49
CA VAL A 101 2.20 -8.79 -0.83
C VAL A 101 0.85 -9.44 -0.55
N PRO A 102 0.79 -10.76 -0.33
CA PRO A 102 -0.41 -11.43 0.15
C PRO A 102 -0.92 -10.87 1.48
N SER A 103 -2.17 -11.19 1.81
CA SER A 103 -2.70 -10.88 3.14
C SER A 103 -1.91 -11.61 4.23
N PRO A 104 -1.36 -10.89 5.24
CA PRO A 104 -0.61 -11.51 6.33
C PRO A 104 -1.51 -12.14 7.40
N PHE A 105 -2.82 -11.87 7.36
CA PHE A 105 -3.77 -12.27 8.39
C PHE A 105 -4.44 -13.63 8.11
N GLY A 106 -4.45 -14.07 6.86
CA GLY A 106 -5.04 -15.36 6.46
C GLY A 106 -4.04 -16.51 6.51
N ALA A 107 -4.50 -17.71 6.85
CA ALA A 107 -3.76 -18.95 6.64
C ALA A 107 -3.95 -19.44 5.19
N GLY A 108 -3.71 -18.56 4.22
CA GLY A 108 -3.95 -18.85 2.80
C GLY A 108 -3.00 -19.90 2.24
N ALA A 109 -3.28 -20.39 1.04
CA ALA A 109 -2.47 -21.38 0.31
C ALA A 109 -1.02 -20.92 0.00
N ILE A 110 -0.67 -19.67 0.29
CA ILE A 110 0.64 -19.10 0.00
C ILE A 110 1.58 -19.35 1.18
N LEU A 111 2.50 -20.30 1.00
CA LEU A 111 3.37 -20.86 2.04
C LEU A 111 4.27 -19.84 2.77
N ILE A 112 4.57 -18.69 2.14
CA ILE A 112 5.38 -17.64 2.77
C ILE A 112 4.68 -16.98 3.95
N VAL A 113 3.34 -16.98 3.98
CA VAL A 113 2.56 -16.32 5.05
C VAL A 113 2.66 -17.10 6.37
N PRO A 114 2.41 -18.42 6.43
CA PRO A 114 2.66 -19.21 7.63
C PRO A 114 4.10 -19.07 8.16
N GLU A 115 5.09 -19.12 7.27
CA GLU A 115 6.50 -19.00 7.66
C GLU A 115 6.81 -17.65 8.32
N TYR A 116 6.34 -16.56 7.70
CA TYR A 116 6.44 -15.21 8.25
C TYR A 116 5.78 -15.11 9.63
N ARG A 117 4.58 -15.68 9.81
CA ARG A 117 3.84 -15.63 11.08
C ARG A 117 4.61 -16.33 12.20
N THR A 118 5.12 -17.53 11.93
CA THR A 118 5.98 -18.25 12.88
C THR A 118 7.24 -17.46 13.23
N ALA A 119 7.89 -16.83 12.24
CA ALA A 119 9.08 -16.03 12.48
C ALA A 119 8.79 -14.79 13.36
N ILE A 120 7.71 -14.07 13.08
CA ILE A 120 7.30 -12.89 13.85
C ILE A 120 6.91 -13.24 15.28
N GLU A 121 6.13 -14.30 15.47
CA GLU A 121 5.73 -14.74 16.81
C GLU A 121 6.94 -15.21 17.62
N LYS A 122 7.89 -15.91 16.99
CA LYS A 122 9.14 -16.30 17.64
C LYS A 122 9.99 -15.09 18.03
N LEU A 123 10.00 -14.04 17.20
CA LEU A 123 10.79 -12.83 17.45
C LEU A 123 10.16 -11.93 18.52
N LEU A 124 8.84 -11.74 18.49
CA LEU A 124 8.14 -10.75 19.31
C LEU A 124 7.39 -11.36 20.50
N GLY A 125 7.24 -12.69 20.55
CA GLY A 125 6.44 -13.39 21.56
C GLY A 125 4.93 -13.15 21.44
N ARG A 126 4.47 -12.50 20.38
CA ARG A 126 3.05 -12.18 20.14
C ARG A 126 2.73 -12.05 18.64
N PRO A 127 1.47 -12.28 18.23
CA PRO A 127 1.05 -12.08 16.85
C PRO A 127 0.96 -10.58 16.54
N GLU A 128 1.94 -10.05 15.82
CA GLU A 128 1.95 -8.66 15.34
C GLU A 128 2.24 -8.62 13.84
N TYR A 129 1.18 -8.72 13.04
CA TYR A 129 1.30 -8.81 11.59
C TYR A 129 0.94 -7.51 10.90
N SER A 130 1.65 -7.21 9.81
CA SER A 130 1.31 -6.11 8.91
C SER A 130 1.79 -6.41 7.50
N PHE A 131 1.20 -5.75 6.51
CA PHE A 131 1.66 -5.84 5.13
C PHE A 131 3.14 -5.42 5.00
N THR A 132 3.52 -4.34 5.68
CA THR A 132 4.90 -3.83 5.68
C THR A 132 5.89 -4.81 6.28
N SER A 133 5.55 -5.48 7.39
CA SER A 133 6.47 -6.45 7.99
C SER A 133 6.55 -7.76 7.20
N LEU A 134 5.49 -8.17 6.50
CA LEU A 134 5.57 -9.29 5.54
C LEU A 134 6.43 -8.95 4.32
N GLU A 135 6.28 -7.74 3.77
CA GLU A 135 7.13 -7.25 2.68
C GLU A 135 8.61 -7.23 3.07
N ALA A 136 8.92 -6.71 4.26
CA ALA A 136 10.28 -6.72 4.80
C ALA A 136 10.82 -8.14 4.99
N PHE A 137 9.99 -9.08 5.46
CA PHE A 137 10.37 -10.48 5.61
C PHE A 137 10.72 -11.13 4.27
N ILE A 138 9.89 -10.91 3.23
CA ILE A 138 10.15 -11.41 1.88
C ILE A 138 11.46 -10.83 1.33
N ALA A 139 11.66 -9.51 1.45
CA ALA A 139 12.88 -8.85 0.98
C ALA A 139 14.14 -9.37 1.69
N ALA A 140 14.07 -9.55 3.01
CA ALA A 140 15.17 -10.13 3.78
C ALA A 140 15.46 -11.57 3.36
N LYS A 141 14.43 -12.39 3.15
CA LYS A 141 14.59 -13.77 2.71
C LYS A 141 15.23 -13.86 1.32
N VAL A 142 14.79 -13.05 0.36
CA VAL A 142 15.40 -12.96 -0.97
C VAL A 142 16.88 -12.56 -0.87
N THR A 143 17.21 -11.62 0.02
CA THR A 143 18.59 -11.19 0.25
C THR A 143 19.47 -12.32 0.79
N VAL A 144 18.96 -13.07 1.78
CA VAL A 144 19.68 -14.23 2.35
C VAL A 144 19.89 -15.32 1.29
N GLU A 145 18.88 -15.62 0.47
CA GLU A 145 19.00 -16.60 -0.61
C GLU A 145 20.00 -16.15 -1.69
N ALA A 146 20.03 -14.86 -2.02
CA ALA A 146 21.04 -14.31 -2.93
C ALA A 146 22.47 -14.49 -2.38
N ILE A 147 22.68 -14.19 -1.09
CA ILE A 147 23.99 -14.38 -0.43
C ILE A 147 24.39 -15.87 -0.43
N ARG A 148 23.46 -16.78 -0.11
CA ARG A 148 23.70 -18.24 -0.15
C ARG A 148 24.07 -18.72 -1.56
N SER A 149 23.38 -18.21 -2.60
CA SER A 149 23.67 -18.56 -3.98
C SER A 149 25.06 -18.09 -4.42
N ILE A 150 25.48 -16.89 -4.00
CA ILE A 150 26.82 -16.35 -4.30
C ILE A 150 27.90 -17.19 -3.59
N ALA A 151 27.72 -17.47 -2.29
CA ALA A 151 28.67 -18.27 -1.51
C ALA A 151 28.83 -19.70 -2.05
N CYS A 152 27.76 -20.29 -2.61
CA CYS A 152 27.80 -21.61 -3.26
C CYS A 152 28.54 -21.56 -4.62
N ARG A 153 28.45 -20.45 -5.37
CA ARG A 153 29.17 -20.29 -6.65
C ARG A 153 30.67 -20.03 -6.46
N THR A 154 31.06 -19.32 -5.41
CA THR A 154 32.48 -19.03 -5.14
C THR A 154 33.25 -20.27 -4.65
N THR A 155 32.59 -21.25 -4.05
CA THR A 155 33.22 -22.53 -3.65
C THR A 155 33.35 -23.52 -4.81
N THR A 156 32.53 -23.42 -5.86
CA THR A 156 32.65 -24.27 -7.07
C THR A 156 33.69 -23.77 -8.07
N SER A 157 34.08 -22.49 -8.05
CA SER A 157 35.16 -21.97 -8.90
C SER A 157 36.58 -22.15 -8.29
N ALA A 158 36.69 -22.55 -7.02
CA ALA A 158 37.98 -22.75 -6.34
C ALA A 158 38.52 -24.18 -6.43
N ALA A 159 37.81 -25.10 -7.10
CA ALA A 159 38.17 -26.52 -7.20
C ALA A 159 38.75 -26.93 -8.59
N THR A 160 39.11 -25.97 -9.45
CA THR A 160 39.57 -26.28 -10.84
C THR A 160 40.88 -25.57 -11.23
N SER A 161 41.76 -25.30 -10.27
CA SER A 161 43.11 -24.78 -10.52
C SER A 161 44.17 -25.62 -9.83
#